data_AF-A0A965UQN0-F1
#
_entry.id   AF-A0A965UQN0-F1
#
_cell.length_a   1.000
_cell.length_b   1.000
_cell.length_c   1.000
_cell.angle_alpha   90.00
_cell.angle_beta   90.00
_cell.angle_gamma   90.00
#
_symmetry.space_group_name_H-M   'P 1'
#
loop_
_entity.id
_entity.type
_entity.pdbx_description
1 polymer ?
#
loop_
_entity_poly.entity_id
_entity_poly.type
_entity_poly.pdbx_seq_one_letter_code
_entity_poly.pdbx_strand_id
1 'polypeptide(L)'
;MTPEAVEASINAFLSRAREQAKDGLTWAEFGSLVLDLLKLAVIGLDGVAAMDGPAKRAAALGAVGLLFDAAAGAAVPWAAWPLWAAARPIVRVTLLAFAAGLLESLLPTVRAAA
;
A
#
# COMPACT_ATOMS: atom_id res chain seq x y z
N MET A 1 -18.99 -3.79 3.99
CA MET A 1 -18.67 -2.35 4.09
C MET A 1 -19.13 -1.67 2.81
N THR A 2 -19.49 -0.38 2.84
CA THR A 2 -19.69 0.37 1.58
C THR A 2 -18.34 0.71 0.95
N PRO A 3 -18.26 0.95 -0.37
CA PRO A 3 -17.04 1.41 -1.01
C PRO A 3 -16.46 2.67 -0.35
N GLU A 4 -17.31 3.64 0.03
CA GLU A 4 -16.84 4.88 0.65
C GLU A 4 -16.20 4.64 2.02
N ALA A 5 -16.71 3.68 2.79
CA ALA A 5 -16.14 3.34 4.10
C ALA A 5 -14.73 2.72 3.98
N VAL A 6 -14.49 1.93 2.93
CA VAL A 6 -13.17 1.36 2.66
C VAL A 6 -12.19 2.45 2.22
N GLU A 7 -12.63 3.33 1.32
CA GLU A 7 -11.82 4.47 0.89
C GLU A 7 -11.45 5.39 2.06
N ALA A 8 -12.40 5.71 2.94
CA ALA A 8 -12.14 6.48 4.14
C ALA A 8 -11.10 5.80 5.06
N SER A 9 -11.17 4.48 5.19
CA SER A 9 -10.22 3.70 5.99
C SER A 9 -8.81 3.71 5.39
N ILE A 10 -8.70 3.59 4.06
CA ILE A 10 -7.44 3.71 3.32
C ILE A 10 -6.86 5.12 3.49
N ASN A 11 -7.66 6.17 3.30
CA ASN A 11 -7.20 7.54 3.46
C ASN A 11 -6.74 7.85 4.90
N ALA A 12 -7.46 7.34 5.90
CA ALA A 12 -7.03 7.44 7.30
C ALA A 12 -5.71 6.70 7.56
N PHE A 13 -5.51 5.53 6.93
CA PHE A 13 -4.24 4.82 6.99
C PHE A 13 -3.11 5.62 6.36
N LEU A 14 -3.30 6.14 5.14
CA LEU A 14 -2.30 6.95 4.43
C LEU A 14 -1.90 8.19 5.21
N SER A 15 -2.87 8.85 5.85
CA SER A 15 -2.60 10.01 6.72
C SER A 15 -1.69 9.64 7.89
N ARG A 16 -1.97 8.52 8.59
CA ARG A 16 -1.12 8.02 9.68
C ARG A 16 0.26 7.61 9.20
N ALA A 17 0.35 6.91 8.07
CA ALA A 17 1.62 6.50 7.48
C ALA A 17 2.49 7.72 7.11
N ARG A 18 1.89 8.79 6.59
CA ARG A 18 2.61 10.04 6.32
C ARG A 18 3.10 10.70 7.60
N GLU A 19 2.29 10.69 8.66
CA GLU A 19 2.71 11.24 9.96
C GLU A 19 3.90 10.47 10.53
N GLN A 20 3.84 9.13 10.49
CA GLN A 20 4.95 8.26 10.93
C GLN A 20 6.22 8.45 10.10
N ALA A 21 6.08 8.79 8.82
CA ALA A 21 7.22 9.01 7.93
C ALA A 21 7.92 10.37 8.12
N LYS A 22 7.37 11.30 8.93
CA LYS A 22 7.96 12.65 9.10
C LYS A 22 9.37 12.63 9.68
N ASP A 23 9.63 11.73 10.62
CA ASP A 23 10.93 11.61 11.29
C ASP A 23 11.89 10.68 10.54
N GLY A 24 11.55 10.32 9.29
CA GLY A 24 12.24 9.31 8.53
C GLY A 24 11.65 7.92 8.75
N LEU A 25 12.07 7.00 7.89
CA LEU A 25 11.54 5.65 7.79
C LEU A 25 12.68 4.73 7.35
N THR A 26 12.66 3.47 7.75
CA THR A 26 13.50 2.44 7.13
C THR A 26 12.72 1.70 6.04
N TRP A 27 13.42 1.12 5.08
CA TRP A 27 12.78 0.28 4.06
C TRP A 27 11.98 -0.89 4.63
N ALA A 28 12.40 -1.43 5.79
CA ALA A 28 11.68 -2.49 6.48
C ALA A 28 10.35 -2.02 7.08
N GLU A 29 10.35 -0.84 7.72
CA GLU A 29 9.13 -0.22 8.23
C GLU A 29 8.18 0.16 7.09
N PHE A 30 8.72 0.70 5.97
CA PHE A 30 7.93 0.97 4.78
C PHE A 30 7.27 -0.32 4.25
N GLY A 31 8.02 -1.41 4.16
CA GLY A 31 7.49 -2.71 3.75
C GLY A 31 6.38 -3.22 4.67
N SER A 32 6.50 -2.96 5.97
CA SER A 32 5.46 -3.29 6.96
C SER A 32 4.18 -2.48 6.73
N LEU A 33 4.30 -1.18 6.45
CA LEU A 33 3.17 -0.33 6.08
C LEU A 33 2.46 -0.79 4.80
N VAL A 34 3.22 -1.24 3.81
CA VAL A 34 2.66 -1.80 2.57
C VAL A 34 1.85 -3.07 2.87
N LEU A 35 2.41 -3.98 3.68
CA LEU A 35 1.74 -5.22 4.07
C LEU A 35 0.45 -4.94 4.85
N ASP A 36 0.49 -4.03 5.82
CA ASP A 36 -0.67 -3.68 6.64
C ASP A 36 -1.76 -2.97 5.84
N LEU A 37 -1.38 -2.10 4.90
CA LEU A 37 -2.32 -1.49 3.96
C LEU A 37 -2.98 -2.55 3.07
N LEU A 38 -2.23 -3.53 2.58
CA LEU A 38 -2.79 -4.61 1.75
C LEU A 38 -3.77 -5.47 2.54
N LYS A 39 -3.46 -5.82 3.79
CA LYS A 39 -4.39 -6.55 4.66
C LYS A 39 -5.67 -5.73 4.89
N LEU A 40 -5.55 -4.45 5.21
CA LEU A 40 -6.69 -3.54 5.38
C LEU A 40 -7.55 -3.48 4.11
N ALA A 41 -6.91 -3.31 2.95
CA ALA A 41 -7.58 -3.24 1.67
C ALA A 41 -8.30 -4.55 1.35
N VAL A 42 -7.67 -5.72 1.55
CA VAL A 42 -8.30 -7.02 1.33
C VAL A 42 -9.52 -7.19 2.23
N ILE A 43 -9.38 -6.97 3.55
CA ILE A 43 -10.49 -7.12 4.51
C ILE A 43 -11.63 -6.17 4.16
N GLY A 44 -11.33 -4.90 3.86
CA GLY A 44 -12.33 -3.90 3.53
C GLY A 44 -13.05 -4.21 2.22
N LEU A 45 -12.29 -4.53 1.16
CA LEU A 45 -12.81 -4.77 -0.19
C LEU A 45 -13.52 -6.12 -0.33
N ASP A 46 -13.12 -7.16 0.40
CA ASP A 46 -13.79 -8.47 0.34
C ASP A 46 -15.27 -8.32 0.73
N GLY A 47 -15.57 -7.47 1.72
CA GLY A 47 -16.93 -7.10 2.15
C GLY A 47 -17.69 -6.11 1.26
N VAL A 48 -17.17 -5.72 0.09
CA VAL A 48 -17.84 -4.85 -0.89
C VAL A 48 -18.44 -5.72 -2.00
N ALA A 49 -19.77 -5.88 -2.01
CA ALA A 49 -20.48 -6.73 -2.98
C ALA A 49 -20.55 -6.12 -4.39
N ALA A 50 -20.49 -4.78 -4.50
CA ALA A 50 -20.61 -4.06 -5.77
C ALA A 50 -19.34 -4.08 -6.64
N MET A 51 -18.25 -4.67 -6.16
CA MET A 51 -16.98 -4.74 -6.87
C MET A 51 -16.64 -6.18 -7.24
N ASP A 52 -16.14 -6.39 -8.46
CA ASP A 52 -15.60 -7.67 -8.89
C ASP A 52 -14.13 -7.86 -8.44
N GLY A 53 -13.60 -9.07 -8.61
CA GLY A 53 -12.22 -9.40 -8.22
C GLY A 53 -11.17 -8.47 -8.86
N PRO A 54 -11.22 -8.23 -10.19
CA PRO A 54 -10.30 -7.30 -10.85
C PRO A 54 -10.37 -5.87 -10.31
N ALA A 55 -11.57 -5.32 -10.06
CA ALA A 55 -11.72 -3.98 -9.51
C ALA A 55 -11.16 -3.89 -8.07
N LYS A 56 -11.40 -4.90 -7.24
CA LYS A 56 -10.83 -4.95 -5.87
C LYS A 56 -9.30 -4.97 -5.92
N ARG A 57 -8.73 -5.78 -6.80
CA ARG A 57 -7.27 -5.84 -7.01
C ARG A 57 -6.71 -4.49 -7.47
N ALA A 58 -7.34 -3.85 -8.44
CA ALA A 58 -6.93 -2.54 -8.92
C ALA A 58 -6.99 -1.48 -7.81
N ALA A 59 -8.05 -1.47 -7.00
CA ALA A 59 -8.19 -0.56 -5.87
C ALA A 59 -7.10 -0.77 -4.80
N ALA A 60 -6.81 -2.02 -4.43
CA ALA A 60 -5.76 -2.34 -3.46
C ALA A 60 -4.37 -1.90 -3.95
N LEU A 61 -4.03 -2.15 -5.22
CA LEU A 61 -2.76 -1.72 -5.80
C LEU A 61 -2.68 -0.20 -5.97
N GLY A 62 -3.79 0.45 -6.28
CA GLY A 62 -3.91 1.91 -6.30
C GLY A 62 -3.55 2.51 -4.94
N ALA A 63 -4.09 1.94 -3.86
CA ALA A 63 -3.78 2.37 -2.49
C ALA A 63 -2.27 2.22 -2.15
N VAL A 64 -1.63 1.12 -2.56
CA VAL A 64 -0.18 0.94 -2.38
C VAL A 64 0.61 1.99 -3.17
N GLY A 65 0.17 2.34 -4.38
CA GLY A 65 0.75 3.42 -5.16
C GLY A 65 0.70 4.76 -4.41
N LEU A 66 -0.44 5.09 -3.82
CA LEU A 66 -0.61 6.31 -3.00
C LEU A 66 0.31 6.30 -1.77
N LEU A 67 0.46 5.15 -1.11
CA LEU A 67 1.38 5.00 0.03
C LEU A 67 2.84 5.24 -0.39
N PHE A 68 3.26 4.66 -1.51
CA PHE A 68 4.60 4.88 -2.05
C PHE A 68 4.85 6.36 -2.31
N ASP A 69 3.91 7.01 -3.00
CA ASP A 69 4.04 8.42 -3.36
C ASP A 69 4.00 9.34 -2.13
N ALA A 70 3.38 8.92 -1.03
CA ALA A 70 3.30 9.68 0.21
C ALA A 70 4.47 9.46 1.18
N ALA A 71 5.06 8.26 1.26
CA ALA A 71 5.96 7.87 2.35
C ALA A 71 7.30 7.28 1.90
N ALA A 72 7.44 6.74 0.69
CA ALA A 72 8.68 6.06 0.28
C ALA A 72 9.90 6.99 0.26
N GLY A 73 9.68 8.28 0.03
CA GLY A 73 10.73 9.29 0.08
C GLY A 73 11.41 9.41 1.45
N ALA A 74 10.66 9.19 2.54
CA ALA A 74 11.19 9.24 3.90
C ALA A 74 12.14 8.07 4.21
N ALA A 75 12.13 7.01 3.38
CA ALA A 75 13.03 5.87 3.51
C ALA A 75 14.44 6.10 2.94
N VAL A 76 14.67 7.28 2.34
CA VAL A 76 15.89 7.55 1.60
C VAL A 76 16.75 8.59 2.33
N PRO A 77 18.03 8.29 2.59
CA PRO A 77 18.95 9.27 3.12
C PRO A 77 19.13 10.45 2.16
N TRP A 78 19.29 11.66 2.71
CA TRP A 78 19.45 12.89 1.92
C TRP A 78 20.59 12.81 0.89
N ALA A 79 21.67 12.09 1.18
CA ALA A 79 22.80 11.92 0.27
C ALA A 79 22.46 11.10 -0.99
N ALA A 80 21.45 10.23 -0.92
CA ALA A 80 21.00 9.38 -2.03
C ALA A 80 19.87 10.01 -2.86
N TRP A 81 19.47 11.25 -2.56
CA TRP A 81 18.30 11.89 -3.15
C TRP A 81 18.36 12.09 -4.68
N PRO A 82 19.52 12.47 -5.28
CA PRO A 82 19.63 12.57 -6.73
C PRO A 82 19.42 11.22 -7.43
N LEU A 83 19.99 10.14 -6.86
CA LEU A 83 19.81 8.79 -7.39
C LEU A 83 18.37 8.32 -7.22
N TRP A 84 17.76 8.62 -6.07
CA TRP A 84 16.36 8.30 -5.80
C TRP A 84 15.41 8.97 -6.79
N ALA A 85 15.60 10.25 -7.11
CA ALA A 85 14.74 10.94 -8.06
C ALA A 85 14.69 10.23 -9.43
N ALA A 86 15.83 9.71 -9.90
CA ALA A 86 15.92 8.94 -11.13
C ALA A 86 15.37 7.51 -10.99
N ALA A 87 15.62 6.85 -9.85
CA ALA A 87 15.20 5.47 -9.60
C ALA A 87 13.71 5.34 -9.19
N ARG A 88 13.09 6.40 -8.67
CA ARG A 88 11.74 6.39 -8.08
C ARG A 88 10.69 5.74 -8.99
N PRO A 89 10.60 6.02 -10.29
CA PRO A 89 9.61 5.38 -11.16
C PRO A 89 9.82 3.86 -11.26
N ILE A 90 11.08 3.42 -11.33
CA ILE A 90 11.44 2.00 -11.42
C ILE A 90 11.08 1.31 -10.11
N VAL A 91 11.48 1.88 -8.98
CA VAL A 91 11.15 1.34 -7.65
C VAL A 91 9.63 1.26 -7.45
N ARG A 92 8.88 2.27 -7.90
CA ARG A 92 7.41 2.26 -7.84
C ARG A 92 6.82 1.09 -8.62
N VAL A 93 7.28 0.85 -9.85
CA VAL A 93 6.81 -0.26 -10.69
C VAL A 93 7.17 -1.59 -10.05
N THR A 94 8.40 -1.75 -9.57
CA THR A 94 8.85 -2.97 -8.87
C THR A 94 8.03 -3.23 -7.62
N LEU A 95 7.75 -2.19 -6.82
CA LEU A 95 6.92 -2.32 -5.63
C LEU A 95 5.49 -2.74 -5.97
N LEU A 96 4.87 -2.14 -7.00
CA LEU A 96 3.53 -2.52 -7.41
C LEU A 96 3.47 -3.96 -7.95
N ALA A 97 4.49 -4.40 -8.69
CA ALA A 97 4.60 -5.79 -9.11
C ALA A 97 4.73 -6.75 -7.91
N PHE A 98 5.55 -6.38 -6.93
CA PHE A 98 5.68 -7.15 -5.68
C PHE A 98 4.36 -7.18 -4.89
N ALA A 99 3.71 -6.03 -4.71
CA ALA A 99 2.43 -5.91 -4.03
C ALA A 99 1.33 -6.73 -4.72
N ALA A 100 1.37 -6.81 -6.05
CA ALA A 100 0.45 -7.66 -6.82
C ALA A 100 0.66 -9.15 -6.52
N GLY A 101 1.91 -9.62 -6.42
CA GLY A 101 2.20 -10.99 -6.00
C GLY A 101 1.83 -11.25 -4.54
N LEU A 102 2.13 -10.30 -3.65
CA LEU A 102 1.80 -10.38 -2.23
C LEU A 102 0.29 -10.44 -2.01
N LEU A 103 -0.49 -9.63 -2.73
CA LEU A 103 -1.95 -9.64 -2.67
C LEU A 103 -2.52 -11.03 -2.96
N GLU A 104 -2.04 -11.70 -4.02
CA GLU A 104 -2.47 -13.07 -4.36
C GLU A 104 -2.13 -14.08 -3.26
N SER A 105 -0.99 -13.92 -2.58
CA SER A 105 -0.62 -14.75 -1.42
C SER A 105 -1.45 -14.47 -0.16
N LEU A 106 -1.92 -13.22 0.00
CA LEU A 106 -2.68 -12.79 1.17
C LEU A 106 -4.14 -13.22 1.08
N LEU A 107 -4.73 -13.27 -0.12
CA LEU A 107 -6.13 -13.69 -0.31
C LEU A 107 -6.49 -15.00 0.41
N PRO A 108 -5.77 -16.12 0.24
CA PRO A 108 -6.09 -17.36 0.96
C PRO A 108 -5.88 -17.23 2.47
N THR A 109 -4.84 -16.50 2.90
CA THR A 109 -4.49 -16.34 4.32
C THR A 109 -5.55 -15.53 5.07
N VAL A 110 -6.00 -14.41 4.48
CA VAL A 110 -7.03 -13.55 5.06
C VAL A 110 -8.37 -14.25 5.08
N ARG A 111 -8.72 -15.00 4.01
CA ARG A 111 -9.97 -15.78 3.96
C ARG A 111 -9.98 -16.97 4.90
N ALA A 112 -8.83 -17.56 5.22
CA ALA A 112 -8.74 -18.63 6.21
C ALA A 112 -8.85 -18.12 7.65
N ALA A 113 -8.57 -16.82 7.88
CA ALA A 113 -8.60 -16.20 9.19
C ALA A 113 -9.94 -15.48 9.52
N ALA A 114 -10.79 -15.26 8.52
CA ALA A 114 -12.11 -14.63 8.63
C ALA A 114 -13.21 -15.69 8.79
#